data_AF-A0A166MC37-F1
#
_entry.id   AF-A0A166MC37-F1
#
_cell.length_a   1.000
_cell.length_b   1.000
_cell.length_c   1.000
_cell.angle_alpha   90.00
_cell.angle_beta   90.00
_cell.angle_gamma   90.00
#
_symmetry.space_group_name_H-M   'P 1'
#
loop_
_entity.id
_entity.type
_entity.pdbx_description
1 polymer ?
#
loop_
_entity_poly.entity_id
_entity_poly.type
_entity_poly.pdbx_seq_one_letter_code
_entity_poly.pdbx_strand_id
1 'polypeptide(L)'
;MRDLAERKAERAKLLAEDPTKELAVVEELVPVPTLIRFPPPPSVDDAKPALPPYSADDEGKAPANPIAQVSAGTRHNLAVSRSGHAYSWGTGENSQLGLGPDVATQLTPIRIANKALDSGFKVEFASSGGQHCILLAVKPA
;
A
#
# COMPACT_ATOMS: atom_id res chain seq x y z
N MET A 1 -14.67 18.84 -14.35
CA MET A 1 -13.56 18.02 -14.88
C MET A 1 -12.50 19.00 -15.34
N ARG A 2 -11.33 19.06 -14.69
CA ARG A 2 -10.24 19.97 -15.12
C ARG A 2 -9.64 19.45 -16.43
N ASP A 3 -9.19 20.35 -17.29
CA ASP A 3 -8.65 20.00 -18.60
C ASP A 3 -7.28 19.32 -18.48
N LEU A 4 -6.96 18.43 -19.42
CA LEU A 4 -5.73 17.64 -19.44
C LEU A 4 -4.48 18.54 -19.57
N ALA A 5 -4.60 19.67 -20.25
CA ALA A 5 -3.51 20.63 -20.42
C ALA A 5 -3.15 21.31 -19.08
N GLU A 6 -4.16 21.67 -18.28
CA GLU A 6 -3.96 22.31 -16.98
C GLU A 6 -3.25 21.35 -16.01
N ARG A 7 -3.66 20.08 -16.00
CA ARG A 7 -3.02 19.02 -15.20
C ARG A 7 -1.54 18.81 -15.59
N LYS A 8 -1.21 18.90 -16.88
CA LYS A 8 0.17 18.78 -17.38
C LYS A 8 1.05 19.95 -16.96
N ALA A 9 0.52 21.18 -16.98
CA ALA A 9 1.26 22.37 -16.60
C ALA A 9 1.58 22.39 -15.09
N GLU A 10 0.61 22.02 -14.25
CA GLU A 10 0.79 21.90 -12.80
C GLU A 10 1.83 20.82 -12.45
N ARG A 11 1.83 19.69 -13.18
CA ARG A 11 2.83 18.62 -13.04
C ARG A 11 4.24 19.07 -13.40
N ALA A 12 4.41 19.78 -14.52
CA ALA A 12 5.73 20.26 -14.93
C ALA A 12 6.34 21.20 -13.87
N LYS A 13 5.50 21.99 -13.21
CA LYS A 13 5.92 22.87 -12.11
C LYS A 13 6.31 22.07 -10.87
N LEU A 14 5.51 21.08 -10.47
CA LEU A 14 5.79 20.23 -9.30
C LEU A 14 7.05 19.37 -9.48
N LEU A 15 7.31 18.86 -10.69
CA LEU A 15 8.52 18.07 -11.00
C LEU A 15 9.78 18.94 -11.04
N ALA A 16 9.64 20.21 -11.44
CA ALA A 16 10.74 21.17 -11.43
C ALA A 16 11.13 21.62 -10.01
N GLU A 17 10.16 21.60 -9.09
CA GLU A 17 10.37 21.97 -7.69
C GLU A 17 10.98 20.82 -6.86
N ASP A 18 10.67 19.56 -7.19
CA ASP A 18 11.21 18.37 -6.51
C ASP A 18 11.26 17.17 -7.49
N PRO A 19 12.44 16.85 -8.06
CA PRO A 19 12.59 15.75 -9.01
C PRO A 19 12.38 14.37 -8.38
N THR A 20 12.49 14.25 -7.06
CA THR A 20 12.24 13.01 -6.29
C THR A 20 10.76 12.76 -6.01
N LYS A 21 9.89 13.72 -6.31
CA LYS A 21 8.42 13.62 -6.19
C LYS A 21 7.77 12.87 -7.34
N GLU A 22 8.51 12.02 -8.06
CA GLU A 22 7.99 11.08 -9.07
C GLU A 22 7.12 9.99 -8.39
N LEU A 23 6.02 10.44 -7.80
CA LEU A 23 5.05 9.66 -7.10
C LEU A 23 3.89 9.50 -8.07
N ALA A 24 3.79 8.28 -8.61
CA ALA A 24 2.86 7.88 -9.66
C ALA A 24 1.50 8.57 -9.54
N VAL A 25 1.13 9.31 -10.59
CA VAL A 25 -0.22 9.86 -10.74
C VAL A 25 -1.19 8.68 -10.83
N VAL A 26 -2.17 8.67 -9.95
CA VAL A 26 -3.17 7.59 -9.71
C VAL A 26 -4.00 7.22 -10.97
N GLU A 27 -3.84 7.92 -12.09
CA GLU A 27 -4.66 7.78 -13.30
C GLU A 27 -3.86 7.59 -14.62
N GLU A 28 -2.53 7.53 -14.60
CA GLU A 28 -1.74 7.30 -15.83
C GLU A 28 -1.54 5.79 -16.02
N LEU A 29 -2.03 5.25 -17.15
CA LEU A 29 -1.89 3.85 -17.51
C LEU A 29 -0.42 3.46 -17.44
N VAL A 30 -0.06 2.54 -16.55
CA VAL A 30 1.29 1.99 -16.49
C VAL A 30 1.42 0.96 -17.61
N PRO A 31 2.17 1.25 -18.70
CA PRO A 31 2.17 0.40 -19.90
C PRO A 31 2.92 -0.93 -19.70
N VAL A 32 3.75 -1.00 -18.65
CA VAL A 32 4.50 -2.18 -18.25
C VAL A 32 4.02 -2.56 -16.85
N PRO A 33 3.72 -3.83 -16.55
CA PRO A 33 3.38 -4.24 -15.19
C PRO A 33 4.46 -3.79 -14.20
N THR A 34 4.16 -2.79 -13.36
CA THR A 34 5.07 -2.41 -12.29
C THR A 34 4.99 -3.44 -11.19
N LEU A 35 6.14 -4.00 -10.86
CA LEU A 35 6.26 -4.98 -9.79
C LEU A 35 6.09 -4.30 -8.44
N ILE A 36 4.93 -4.49 -7.81
CA ILE A 36 4.68 -4.01 -6.45
C ILE A 36 5.31 -4.98 -5.47
N ARG A 37 6.44 -4.58 -4.88
CA ARG A 37 7.09 -5.32 -3.79
C ARG A 37 6.47 -4.92 -2.46
N PHE A 38 6.26 -5.91 -1.60
CA PHE A 38 5.76 -5.68 -0.25
C PHE A 38 6.95 -5.45 0.69
N PRO A 39 6.83 -4.51 1.64
CA PRO A 39 7.89 -4.31 2.62
C PRO A 39 8.15 -5.61 3.40
N PRO A 40 9.39 -5.82 3.87
CA PRO A 40 9.66 -6.92 4.78
C PRO A 40 8.72 -6.85 5.99
N PRO A 41 8.44 -7.98 6.66
CA PRO A 41 7.71 -7.96 7.93
C PRO A 41 8.35 -6.91 8.85
N PRO A 42 7.56 -5.96 9.39
CA PRO A 42 8.12 -4.97 10.28
C PRO A 42 8.66 -5.65 11.54
N SER A 43 9.82 -5.19 12.00
CA SER A 43 10.36 -5.57 13.30
C SER A 43 9.56 -4.89 14.41
N VAL A 44 9.74 -5.34 15.66
CA VAL A 44 9.07 -4.75 16.84
C VAL A 44 9.34 -3.24 16.96
N ASP A 45 10.47 -2.78 16.42
CA ASP A 45 10.95 -1.41 16.55
C ASP A 45 10.66 -0.51 15.32
N ASP A 46 10.18 -1.04 14.20
CA ASP A 46 9.92 -0.27 12.98
C ASP A 46 8.61 -0.67 12.29
N ALA A 47 7.56 0.12 12.53
CA ALA A 47 6.25 -0.07 11.92
C ALA A 47 6.21 0.27 10.41
N LYS A 48 7.23 0.99 9.90
CA LYS A 48 7.33 1.42 8.51
C LYS A 48 8.76 1.19 8.00
N PRO A 49 9.18 -0.07 7.86
CA PRO A 49 10.53 -0.40 7.41
C PRO A 49 10.81 0.32 6.09
N ALA A 50 11.97 0.97 6.04
CA ALA A 50 12.47 1.56 4.82
C ALA A 50 12.49 0.48 3.74
N LEU A 51 11.84 0.76 2.59
CA LEU A 51 11.91 -0.13 1.45
C LEU A 51 13.39 -0.18 1.03
N PRO A 52 14.03 -1.37 0.99
CA PRO A 52 15.37 -1.46 0.43
C PRO A 52 15.32 -0.94 -1.02
N PRO A 53 16.40 -0.30 -1.52
CA PRO A 53 16.49 0.03 -2.93
C PRO A 53 16.28 -1.26 -3.72
N TYR A 54 15.37 -1.24 -4.69
CA TYR A 54 15.06 -2.39 -5.51
C TYR A 54 16.29 -2.75 -6.35
N SER A 55 17.17 -3.61 -5.84
CA SER A 55 18.29 -4.11 -6.63
C SER A 55 17.78 -5.21 -7.57
N ALA A 56 18.27 -5.21 -8.80
CA ALA A 56 18.04 -6.29 -9.76
C ALA A 56 18.48 -7.66 -9.20
N ASP A 57 19.35 -7.66 -8.19
CA ASP A 57 19.87 -8.86 -7.52
C ASP A 57 18.81 -9.67 -6.75
N ASP A 58 17.64 -9.08 -6.46
CA ASP A 58 16.50 -9.81 -5.86
C ASP A 58 15.54 -10.41 -6.92
N GLU A 59 15.82 -10.25 -8.22
CA GLU A 59 15.06 -10.93 -9.28
C GLU A 59 15.24 -12.45 -9.18
N GLY A 60 14.17 -13.14 -8.77
CA GLY A 60 14.13 -14.60 -8.64
C GLY A 60 14.22 -15.11 -7.20
N LYS A 61 14.47 -14.25 -6.21
CA LYS A 61 14.40 -14.63 -4.79
C LYS A 61 12.96 -14.60 -4.30
N ALA A 62 12.52 -15.67 -3.63
CA ALA A 62 11.19 -15.70 -3.02
C ALA A 62 11.08 -14.58 -1.96
N PRO A 63 10.00 -13.79 -1.95
CA PRO A 63 9.83 -12.74 -0.96
C PRO A 63 9.78 -13.36 0.44
N ALA A 64 10.47 -12.76 1.40
CA ALA A 64 10.50 -13.22 2.80
C ALA A 64 9.09 -13.33 3.41
N ASN A 65 8.14 -12.55 2.89
CA ASN A 65 6.74 -12.60 3.28
C ASN A 65 5.82 -12.58 2.05
N PRO A 66 5.52 -13.74 1.44
CA PRO A 66 4.72 -13.80 0.22
C PRO A 66 3.27 -13.37 0.47
N ILE A 67 2.69 -12.67 -0.50
CA ILE A 67 1.28 -12.30 -0.48
C ILE A 67 0.41 -13.49 -0.91
N ALA A 68 -0.62 -13.73 -0.12
CA ALA A 68 -1.60 -14.79 -0.34
C ALA A 68 -2.88 -14.27 -1.02
N GLN A 69 -3.28 -13.03 -0.73
CA GLN A 69 -4.50 -12.43 -1.24
C GLN A 69 -4.32 -10.93 -1.48
N VAL A 70 -5.01 -10.41 -2.49
CA VAL A 70 -5.16 -8.98 -2.76
C VAL A 70 -6.64 -8.64 -2.91
N SER A 71 -7.02 -7.40 -2.59
CA SER A 71 -8.35 -6.85 -2.85
C SER A 71 -8.23 -5.38 -3.24
N ALA A 72 -8.92 -4.99 -4.31
CA ALA A 72 -8.91 -3.63 -4.84
C ALA A 72 -10.31 -3.02 -4.70
N GLY A 73 -10.38 -1.89 -4.02
CA GLY A 73 -11.55 -1.02 -3.96
C GLY A 73 -11.49 0.06 -5.05
N THR A 74 -12.34 1.09 -4.94
CA THR A 74 -12.41 2.15 -5.98
C THR A 74 -11.13 2.97 -6.06
N ARG A 75 -10.53 3.31 -4.91
CA ARG A 75 -9.28 4.11 -4.85
C ARG A 75 -8.28 3.62 -3.80
N HIS A 76 -8.50 2.43 -3.25
CA HIS A 76 -7.63 1.86 -2.23
C HIS A 76 -7.49 0.35 -2.43
N ASN A 77 -6.40 -0.20 -1.95
CA ASN A 77 -6.02 -1.58 -2.15
C ASN A 77 -5.62 -2.20 -0.81
N LEU A 78 -5.80 -3.51 -0.72
CA LEU A 78 -5.43 -4.34 0.41
C LEU A 78 -4.64 -5.54 -0.09
N ALA A 79 -3.71 -6.01 0.73
CA ALA A 79 -3.04 -7.27 0.55
C ALA A 79 -2.87 -8.00 1.88
N VAL A 80 -2.93 -9.32 1.85
CA VAL A 80 -2.72 -10.19 3.02
C VAL A 80 -1.57 -11.13 2.71
N SER A 81 -0.59 -11.17 3.61
CA SER A 81 0.55 -12.09 3.50
C SER A 81 0.26 -13.47 4.10
N ARG A 82 1.04 -14.48 3.70
CA ARG A 82 0.96 -15.83 4.29
C ARG A 82 1.27 -15.86 5.79
N SER A 83 2.02 -14.88 6.30
CA SER A 83 2.27 -14.72 7.73
C SER A 83 1.11 -14.07 8.51
N GLY A 84 0.03 -13.63 7.83
CA GLY A 84 -1.15 -13.04 8.45
C GLY A 84 -1.08 -11.52 8.64
N HIS A 85 -0.13 -10.84 8.00
CA HIS A 85 -0.04 -9.38 8.00
C HIS A 85 -0.90 -8.80 6.88
N ALA A 86 -1.62 -7.72 7.18
CA ALA A 86 -2.38 -6.96 6.20
C ALA A 86 -1.66 -5.66 5.84
N TYR A 87 -1.76 -5.27 4.58
CA TYR A 87 -1.18 -4.05 4.03
C TYR A 87 -2.24 -3.26 3.27
N SER A 88 -2.15 -1.94 3.31
CA SER A 88 -3.07 -1.02 2.60
C SER A 88 -2.31 0.08 1.87
N TRP A 89 -2.83 0.53 0.72
CA TRP A 89 -2.37 1.72 0.00
C TRP A 89 -3.48 2.29 -0.89
N GLY A 90 -3.30 3.52 -1.37
CA GLY A 90 -4.26 4.31 -2.13
C GLY A 90 -4.78 5.52 -1.34
N THR A 91 -6.01 5.94 -1.60
CA THR A 91 -6.69 7.05 -0.90
C THR A 91 -7.14 6.63 0.51
N GLY A 92 -6.88 7.48 1.50
CA GLY A 92 -7.25 7.30 2.90
C GLY A 92 -8.11 8.42 3.50
N GLU A 93 -8.63 9.34 2.70
CA GLU A 93 -9.49 10.47 3.13
C GLU A 93 -10.70 10.06 4.00
N ASN A 94 -11.21 8.83 3.87
CA ASN A 94 -12.31 8.29 4.68
C ASN A 94 -11.82 7.28 5.74
N SER A 95 -10.53 7.31 6.09
CA SER A 95 -9.87 6.35 6.99
C SER A 95 -9.92 4.88 6.53
N GLN A 96 -10.23 4.62 5.25
CA GLN A 96 -10.40 3.26 4.70
C GLN A 96 -9.09 2.45 4.61
N LEU A 97 -7.94 3.07 4.86
CA LEU A 97 -6.65 2.37 4.92
C LEU A 97 -6.41 1.74 6.30
N GLY A 98 -7.11 2.17 7.36
CA GLY A 98 -6.88 1.67 8.71
C GLY A 98 -5.53 2.09 9.32
N LEU A 99 -4.93 3.18 8.81
CA LEU A 99 -3.61 3.71 9.23
C LEU A 99 -3.71 4.91 10.17
N GLY A 100 -4.92 5.24 10.62
CA GLY A 100 -5.22 6.44 11.39
C GLY A 100 -5.88 7.54 10.55
N PRO A 101 -6.46 8.55 11.21
CA PRO A 101 -7.28 9.60 10.57
C PRO A 101 -6.46 10.59 9.74
N ASP A 102 -5.16 10.74 10.04
CA ASP A 102 -4.30 11.76 9.41
C ASP A 102 -3.67 11.30 8.08
N VAL A 103 -3.96 10.06 7.63
CA VAL A 103 -3.37 9.48 6.42
C VAL A 103 -4.32 9.67 5.23
N ALA A 104 -4.20 10.81 4.56
CA ALA A 104 -5.03 11.13 3.39
C ALA A 104 -4.73 10.28 2.14
N THR A 105 -3.48 9.86 1.95
CA THR A 105 -3.04 9.04 0.81
C THR A 105 -1.78 8.27 1.18
N GLN A 106 -1.66 7.05 0.64
CA GLN A 106 -0.46 6.24 0.77
C GLN A 106 -0.15 5.58 -0.57
N LEU A 107 1.06 5.76 -1.08
CA LEU A 107 1.38 5.37 -2.47
C LEU A 107 1.97 3.97 -2.58
N THR A 108 2.58 3.48 -1.51
CA THR A 108 3.18 2.14 -1.43
C THR A 108 2.50 1.32 -0.33
N PRO A 109 2.43 -0.02 -0.44
CA PRO A 109 1.85 -0.84 0.60
C PRO A 109 2.51 -0.60 1.97
N ILE A 110 1.71 -0.28 2.98
CA ILE A 110 2.15 -0.16 4.38
C ILE A 110 1.32 -1.10 5.25
N ARG A 111 1.96 -1.71 6.26
CA ARG A 111 1.27 -2.64 7.16
C ARG A 111 0.21 -1.89 7.98
N ILE A 112 -0.96 -2.50 8.09
CA ILE A 112 -1.99 -2.09 9.03
C ILE A 112 -1.56 -2.62 10.41
N ALA A 113 -1.13 -1.73 11.29
CA ALA A 113 -0.72 -2.04 12.66
C ALA A 113 -1.69 -1.38 13.64
N ASN A 114 -2.32 -2.18 14.50
CA ASN A 114 -3.19 -1.69 15.55
C ASN A 114 -3.28 -2.70 16.71
N LYS A 115 -3.77 -2.24 17.86
CA LYS A 115 -3.88 -3.05 19.08
C LYS A 115 -4.67 -4.36 18.90
N ALA A 116 -5.68 -4.38 18.02
CA ALA A 116 -6.47 -5.59 17.78
C ALA A 116 -5.63 -6.63 17.03
N LEU A 117 -4.96 -6.25 15.94
CA LEU A 117 -4.13 -7.15 15.15
C LEU A 117 -2.87 -7.58 15.91
N ASP A 118 -2.27 -6.66 16.68
CA ASP A 118 -1.05 -6.95 17.45
C ASP A 118 -1.33 -7.81 18.71
N SER A 119 -2.61 -8.06 19.05
CA SER A 119 -3.01 -8.94 20.16
C SER A 119 -2.99 -10.45 19.83
N GLY A 120 -2.31 -10.81 18.74
CA GLY A 120 -2.10 -12.20 18.30
C GLY A 120 -3.10 -12.67 17.23
N PHE A 121 -3.80 -11.77 16.55
CA PHE A 121 -4.66 -12.13 15.43
C PHE A 121 -3.87 -12.21 14.13
N LYS A 122 -4.19 -13.19 13.28
CA LYS A 122 -3.69 -13.31 11.93
C LYS A 122 -4.81 -12.99 10.95
N VAL A 123 -4.58 -12.07 10.03
CA VAL A 123 -5.54 -11.76 8.97
C VAL A 123 -5.49 -12.87 7.92
N GLU A 124 -6.65 -13.44 7.58
CA GLU A 124 -6.76 -14.47 6.53
C GLU A 124 -7.34 -13.91 5.24
N PHE A 125 -8.35 -13.03 5.35
CA PHE A 125 -9.03 -12.48 4.19
C PHE A 125 -9.21 -10.97 4.29
N ALA A 126 -9.17 -10.30 3.14
CA ALA A 126 -9.45 -8.87 3.00
C ALA A 126 -10.40 -8.62 1.84
N SER A 127 -11.38 -7.73 2.03
CA SER A 127 -12.24 -7.23 0.96
C SER A 127 -12.38 -5.72 1.05
N SER A 128 -12.26 -5.04 -0.09
CA SER A 128 -12.35 -3.58 -0.21
C SER A 128 -13.49 -3.16 -1.14
N GLY A 129 -14.26 -2.16 -0.71
CA GLY A 129 -15.36 -1.55 -1.44
C GLY A 129 -15.02 -0.14 -1.92
N GLY A 130 -16.03 0.74 -2.01
CA GLY A 130 -15.80 2.13 -2.42
C GLY A 130 -15.01 2.93 -1.38
N GLN A 131 -15.58 3.06 -0.18
CA GLN A 131 -15.04 3.85 0.94
C GLN A 131 -14.85 3.02 2.21
N HIS A 132 -15.00 1.70 2.14
CA HIS A 132 -14.87 0.81 3.28
C HIS A 132 -14.06 -0.42 2.91
N CYS A 133 -13.56 -1.09 3.94
CA CYS A 133 -12.92 -2.39 3.84
C CYS A 133 -13.33 -3.28 5.00
N ILE A 134 -13.13 -4.58 4.83
CA ILE A 134 -13.30 -5.59 5.87
C ILE A 134 -12.09 -6.52 5.88
N LEU A 135 -11.63 -6.86 7.08
CA LEU A 135 -10.60 -7.87 7.32
C LEU A 135 -11.21 -8.98 8.17
N LEU A 136 -11.00 -10.23 7.78
CA LEU A 136 -11.29 -11.39 8.61
C LEU A 136 -9.99 -11.85 9.25
N ALA A 137 -9.95 -11.86 10.57
CA ALA A 137 -8.77 -12.26 11.33
C ALA A 137 -9.12 -13.35 12.34
N VAL A 138 -8.25 -14.35 12.44
CA VAL A 138 -8.39 -15.48 13.36
C VAL A 138 -7.29 -15.40 14.41
N LYS A 139 -7.61 -15.74 15.66
CA LYS A 139 -6.59 -15.95 16.68
C LYS A 139 -6.17 -17.42 16.61
N PRO A 140 -4.91 -17.72 16.26
CA PRO A 140 -4.42 -19.10 16.29
C PRO A 140 -4.56 -19.64 17.72
N ALA A 141 -4.97 -20.91 17.82
CA ALA A 141 -5.05 -21.63 19.08
C ALA A 141 -3.66 -21.80 19.73
#